data_AF-A0AAU9V477-F1
#
_entry.id   AF-A0AAU9V477-F1
#
_cell.length_a   1.000
_cell.length_b   1.000
_cell.length_c   1.000
_cell.angle_alpha   90.00
_cell.angle_beta   90.00
_cell.angle_gamma   90.00
#
_symmetry.space_group_name_H-M   'P 1'
#
loop_
_entity.id
_entity.type
_entity.pdbx_description
1 polymer ?
#
loop_
_entity_poly.entity_id
_entity_poly.type
_entity_poly.pdbx_seq_one_letter_code
_entity_poly.pdbx_strand_id
1 'polypeptide(L)'
;MNVSKFTFLLLFIKSIYSQELQTKSIEELELEYEDEKNSMIAITETEDIIYDDFYDEVDNRIKIDNSMDMIFFGPPSSFLRIDPETILHILINTKKNLIPISRALLAWDIITDGKTAAFLQGREFLAFETLLNVVPEEDLYYVNFGDPSVLKYFSKHYVDLKKRKIGILAAAYRRYYGNSWYMSGSEINELGYLLCGFPSNDLERISPVTFRKLTFDVLSKINRCDVKQKKTLYDIATHPDAYGEPYTWSSHEVGRLNTLFTCIPKQYISSIRLEAITAISPNVMKQMKQDKLEYFTKEQVLKMNMKTRRIYILRIQLKNSLDTSQIAKKGFEKIKPNIIIYFMIYLLLITIDV
;
A
#
# COMPACT_ATOMS: atom_id res chain seq x y z
N MET A 1 -31.26 -46.47 15.95
CA MET A 1 -30.64 -45.65 17.03
C MET A 1 -29.13 -45.69 16.82
N ASN A 2 -28.37 -44.62 16.62
CA ASN A 2 -28.58 -43.21 16.90
C ASN A 2 -28.26 -42.32 15.68
N VAL A 3 -29.33 -41.86 15.03
CA VAL A 3 -29.36 -40.78 14.03
C VAL A 3 -29.27 -39.39 14.71
N SER A 4 -29.16 -39.33 16.05
CA SER A 4 -29.25 -38.08 16.82
C SER A 4 -27.93 -37.31 17.01
N LYS A 5 -26.78 -37.80 16.50
CA LYS A 5 -25.49 -37.09 16.61
C LYS A 5 -25.09 -36.31 15.35
N PHE A 6 -25.72 -36.56 14.21
CA PHE A 6 -25.43 -35.83 12.97
C PHE A 6 -26.35 -34.60 12.76
N THR A 7 -27.50 -34.56 13.42
CA THR A 7 -28.46 -33.44 13.37
C THR A 7 -28.04 -32.25 14.22
N PHE A 8 -27.16 -32.43 15.21
CA PHE A 8 -26.70 -31.34 16.08
C PHE A 8 -25.66 -30.43 15.43
N LEU A 9 -24.96 -30.88 14.38
CA LEU A 9 -23.95 -30.07 13.68
C LEU A 9 -24.56 -29.17 12.60
N LEU A 10 -25.76 -29.49 12.09
CA LEU A 10 -26.47 -28.71 11.07
C LEU A 10 -27.37 -27.61 11.64
N LEU A 11 -27.66 -27.62 12.94
CA LEU A 11 -28.44 -26.57 13.62
C LEU A 11 -27.57 -25.37 14.07
N PHE A 12 -26.25 -25.51 14.15
CA PHE A 12 -25.37 -24.40 14.53
C PHE A 12 -24.97 -23.45 13.37
N ILE A 13 -25.32 -23.78 12.12
CA ILE A 13 -25.04 -22.92 10.95
C ILE A 13 -26.24 -22.01 10.59
N LYS A 14 -27.37 -22.11 11.30
CA LYS A 14 -28.58 -21.31 11.01
C LYS A 14 -28.89 -20.19 12.03
N SER A 15 -27.96 -19.86 12.93
CA SER A 15 -28.17 -18.85 14.00
C SER A 15 -27.23 -17.63 13.91
N ILE A 16 -26.83 -17.21 12.70
CA ILE A 16 -26.02 -15.97 12.49
C ILE A 16 -26.71 -14.94 11.59
N TYR A 17 -27.99 -15.11 11.25
CA TYR A 17 -28.73 -14.09 10.52
C TYR A 17 -30.14 -13.91 11.08
N SER A 18 -30.29 -12.92 11.96
CA SER A 18 -31.46 -12.03 12.09
C SER A 18 -31.36 -11.25 13.41
N GLN A 19 -30.54 -10.20 13.43
CA GLN A 19 -30.87 -9.02 14.25
C GLN A 19 -31.45 -8.01 13.27
N GLU A 20 -32.77 -7.86 13.32
CA GLU A 20 -33.47 -6.76 12.68
C GLU A 20 -32.88 -5.44 13.20
N LEU A 21 -32.36 -4.63 12.28
CA LEU A 21 -32.15 -3.21 12.56
C LEU A 21 -33.53 -2.59 12.78
N GLN A 22 -33.87 -2.30 14.03
CA GLN A 22 -34.92 -1.33 14.32
C GLN A 22 -34.40 0.05 13.92
N THR A 23 -34.88 0.56 12.79
CA THR A 23 -34.71 1.96 12.42
C THR A 23 -35.67 2.79 13.29
N LYS A 24 -35.13 3.59 14.20
CA LYS A 24 -35.89 4.61 14.95
C LYS A 24 -36.63 5.52 13.97
N SER A 25 -37.83 5.98 14.33
CA SER A 25 -38.60 6.88 13.47
C SER A 25 -37.92 8.26 13.40
N ILE A 26 -38.19 9.02 12.33
CA ILE A 26 -37.67 10.39 12.16
C ILE A 26 -38.09 11.30 13.32
N GLU A 27 -39.27 11.09 13.88
CA GLU A 27 -39.80 11.84 15.03
C GLU A 27 -39.03 11.54 16.32
N GLU A 28 -38.54 10.32 16.52
CA GLU A 28 -37.66 9.98 17.65
C GLU A 28 -36.25 10.57 17.50
N LEU A 29 -35.73 10.65 16.27
CA LEU A 29 -34.44 11.28 15.98
C LEU A 29 -34.47 12.80 16.17
N GLU A 30 -35.62 13.44 15.92
CA GLU A 30 -35.79 14.89 16.09
C GLU A 30 -35.90 15.29 17.57
N LEU A 31 -36.52 14.43 18.40
CA LEU A 31 -36.55 14.57 19.85
C LEU A 31 -35.15 14.38 20.48
N GLU A 32 -34.38 13.39 20.04
CA GLU A 32 -32.98 13.22 20.49
C GLU A 32 -32.10 14.42 20.10
N TYR A 33 -32.34 15.04 18.94
CA TYR A 33 -31.58 16.20 18.46
C TYR A 33 -31.88 17.49 19.23
N GLU A 34 -33.13 17.71 19.62
CA GLU A 34 -33.51 18.85 20.45
C GLU A 34 -33.02 18.69 21.91
N ASP A 35 -33.01 17.46 22.45
CA ASP A 35 -32.45 17.17 23.78
C ASP A 35 -30.92 17.32 23.82
N GLU A 36 -30.18 16.85 22.79
CA GLU A 36 -28.74 17.08 22.68
C GLU A 36 -28.41 18.57 22.56
N LYS A 37 -29.18 19.33 21.77
CA LYS A 37 -29.00 20.77 21.62
C LYS A 37 -29.28 21.53 22.93
N ASN A 38 -30.29 21.11 23.69
CA ASN A 38 -30.59 21.70 25.00
C ASN A 38 -29.54 21.33 26.05
N SER A 39 -28.89 20.16 25.93
CA SER A 39 -27.75 19.78 26.77
C SER A 39 -26.47 20.57 26.46
N MET A 40 -26.30 21.07 25.22
CA MET A 40 -25.16 21.92 24.84
C MET A 40 -25.31 23.40 25.24
N ILE A 41 -26.50 23.85 25.62
CA ILE A 41 -26.74 25.25 26.06
C ILE A 41 -26.41 25.43 27.56
N ALA A 42 -26.33 24.33 28.32
CA ALA A 42 -26.02 24.34 29.74
C ALA A 42 -24.57 23.91 30.05
N ILE A 43 -23.59 24.47 29.35
CA ILE A 43 -22.18 24.35 29.77
C ILE A 43 -21.85 25.60 30.59
N THR A 44 -21.98 25.47 31.91
CA THR A 44 -21.42 26.42 32.87
C THR A 44 -19.89 26.34 32.83
N GLU A 45 -19.27 27.52 32.72
CA GLU A 45 -17.84 27.78 32.82
C GLU A 45 -17.18 26.98 33.97
N THR A 46 -16.50 25.88 33.65
CA THR A 46 -15.39 25.32 34.45
C THR A 46 -14.47 24.46 33.57
N GLU A 47 -13.32 25.07 33.31
CA GLU A 47 -11.98 24.65 32.90
C GLU A 47 -11.59 23.13 32.82
N ASP A 48 -10.81 22.82 31.78
CA ASP A 48 -9.70 21.83 31.68
C ASP A 48 -9.88 20.34 31.31
N ILE A 49 -11.03 19.86 30.81
CA ILE A 49 -11.20 18.40 30.52
C ILE A 49 -11.25 18.03 29.01
N ILE A 50 -11.32 18.99 28.10
CA ILE A 50 -11.67 18.73 26.68
C ILE A 50 -10.58 17.96 25.89
N TYR A 51 -9.31 17.98 26.32
CA TYR A 51 -8.21 17.38 25.55
C TYR A 51 -8.04 15.87 25.76
N ASP A 52 -8.27 15.35 26.97
CA ASP A 52 -8.06 13.93 27.27
C ASP A 52 -9.17 13.06 26.64
N ASP A 53 -10.41 13.55 26.66
CA ASP A 53 -11.57 12.83 26.09
C ASP A 53 -11.43 12.58 24.57
N PHE A 54 -10.84 13.53 23.82
CA PHE A 54 -10.64 13.36 22.38
C PHE A 54 -9.68 12.22 22.04
N TYR A 55 -8.60 12.04 22.81
CA TYR A 55 -7.60 11.01 22.54
C TYR A 55 -8.07 9.63 22.99
N ASP A 56 -8.77 9.55 24.13
CA ASP A 56 -9.32 8.31 24.66
C ASP A 56 -10.46 7.78 23.78
N GLU A 57 -11.27 8.65 23.16
CA GLU A 57 -12.33 8.25 22.26
C GLU A 57 -11.82 7.67 20.92
N VAL A 58 -10.64 8.11 20.45
CA VAL A 58 -10.01 7.61 19.21
C VAL A 58 -9.45 6.19 19.41
N ASP A 59 -8.86 5.90 20.57
CA ASP A 59 -8.28 4.59 20.86
C ASP A 59 -9.37 3.52 21.13
N ASN A 60 -10.51 3.91 21.70
CA ASN A 60 -11.64 2.99 21.98
C ASN A 60 -12.34 2.42 20.73
N ARG A 61 -12.11 2.98 19.54
CA ARG A 61 -12.73 2.50 18.28
C ARG A 61 -11.91 1.40 17.57
N ILE A 62 -10.75 1.03 18.08
CA ILE A 62 -9.84 0.06 17.45
C ILE A 62 -9.77 -1.19 18.34
N LYS A 63 -10.20 -2.36 17.85
CA LYS A 63 -10.03 -3.64 18.56
C LYS A 63 -8.54 -3.95 18.71
N ILE A 64 -8.00 -3.76 19.92
CA ILE A 64 -6.62 -4.07 20.30
C ILE A 64 -6.56 -5.55 20.69
N ASP A 65 -6.26 -6.41 19.72
CA ASP A 65 -5.76 -7.76 20.04
C ASP A 65 -4.25 -7.79 19.79
N ASN A 66 -3.50 -7.82 20.90
CA ASN A 66 -2.05 -7.97 21.04
C ASN A 66 -1.22 -6.67 20.95
N SER A 67 -1.06 -6.02 22.10
CA SER A 67 -0.03 -5.03 22.33
C SER A 67 0.54 -5.26 23.73
N MET A 68 1.81 -5.65 23.85
CA MET A 68 2.59 -5.18 24.98
C MET A 68 2.76 -3.69 24.72
N ASP A 69 1.82 -2.91 25.23
CA ASP A 69 1.88 -1.47 25.20
C ASP A 69 3.25 -1.07 25.71
N MET A 70 3.96 -0.27 24.92
CA MET A 70 5.12 0.40 25.46
C MET A 70 4.58 1.30 26.58
N ILE A 71 4.70 0.82 27.81
CA ILE A 71 4.09 1.45 28.96
C ILE A 71 4.86 2.73 29.24
N PHE A 72 4.47 3.81 28.57
CA PHE A 72 4.64 5.14 29.11
C PHE A 72 3.69 5.23 30.30
N PHE A 73 4.14 4.76 31.47
CA PHE A 73 3.39 4.87 32.71
C PHE A 73 3.17 6.35 33.01
N GLY A 74 2.00 6.88 32.67
CA GLY A 74 1.57 8.21 33.06
C GLY A 74 0.41 8.77 32.21
N PRO A 75 -0.41 9.66 32.81
CA PRO A 75 -1.43 10.40 32.07
C PRO A 75 -0.82 11.19 30.89
N PRO A 76 -1.58 11.55 29.84
CA PRO A 76 -1.12 12.41 28.74
C PRO A 76 -0.35 13.65 29.22
N SER A 77 -0.75 14.22 30.35
CA SER A 77 -0.05 15.33 31.02
C SER A 77 1.40 15.05 31.41
N SER A 78 1.80 13.79 31.61
CA SER A 78 3.20 13.41 31.85
C SER A 78 4.01 13.39 30.57
N PHE A 79 3.37 13.13 29.43
CA PHE A 79 3.99 13.15 28.11
C PHE A 79 4.34 14.59 27.67
N LEU A 80 3.48 15.56 28.03
CA LEU A 80 3.72 17.00 27.81
C LEU A 80 4.96 17.55 28.56
N ARG A 81 5.50 16.82 29.53
CA ARG A 81 6.71 17.22 30.27
C ARG A 81 8.01 16.73 29.61
N ILE A 82 7.91 15.89 28.59
CA ILE A 82 9.08 15.35 27.88
C ILE A 82 9.53 16.39 26.86
N ASP A 83 10.81 16.72 26.85
CA ASP A 83 11.37 17.64 25.87
C ASP A 83 11.40 17.02 24.46
N PRO A 84 11.31 17.83 23.39
CA PRO A 84 11.28 17.33 22.02
C PRO A 84 12.45 16.42 21.64
N GLU A 85 13.67 16.68 22.15
CA GLU A 85 14.84 15.86 21.82
C GLU A 85 14.74 14.46 22.43
N THR A 86 14.26 14.36 23.67
CA THR A 86 13.97 13.08 24.31
C THR A 86 12.89 12.30 23.53
N ILE A 87 11.83 12.96 23.06
CA ILE A 87 10.80 12.32 22.22
C ILE A 87 11.42 11.78 20.93
N LEU A 88 12.20 12.59 20.22
CA LEU A 88 12.88 12.16 18.99
C LEU A 88 13.78 10.95 19.24
N HIS A 89 14.56 10.96 20.32
CA HIS A 89 15.41 9.85 20.70
C HIS A 89 14.61 8.57 20.99
N ILE A 90 13.48 8.67 21.69
CA ILE A 90 12.60 7.53 21.95
C ILE A 90 12.00 7.02 20.65
N LEU A 91 11.48 7.90 19.80
CA LEU A 91 10.89 7.53 18.53
C LEU A 91 11.90 6.77 17.68
N ILE A 92 13.13 7.28 17.51
CA ILE A 92 14.19 6.64 16.71
C ILE A 92 14.47 5.19 17.17
N ASN A 93 14.45 4.93 18.48
CA ASN A 93 14.78 3.62 19.04
C ASN A 93 13.56 2.69 19.22
N THR A 94 12.35 3.20 18.95
CA THR A 94 11.11 2.46 19.13
C THR A 94 10.58 1.92 17.80
N LYS A 95 10.08 0.68 17.83
CA LYS A 95 9.36 0.10 16.68
C LYS A 95 8.05 0.86 16.46
N LYS A 96 7.92 1.51 15.30
CA LYS A 96 6.80 2.42 14.99
C LYS A 96 5.42 1.77 15.12
N ASN A 97 5.31 0.48 14.79
CA ASN A 97 4.06 -0.27 14.86
C ASN A 97 3.56 -0.55 16.29
N LEU A 98 4.37 -0.24 17.31
CA LEU A 98 3.99 -0.37 18.73
C LEU A 98 3.58 0.97 19.35
N ILE A 99 3.64 2.06 18.61
CA ILE A 99 3.30 3.40 19.12
C ILE A 99 1.81 3.65 18.82
N PRO A 100 0.97 3.89 19.85
CA PRO A 100 -0.43 4.24 19.66
C PRO A 100 -0.59 5.54 18.86
N ILE A 101 -1.72 5.67 18.16
CA ILE A 101 -2.01 6.82 17.31
C ILE A 101 -2.04 8.11 18.14
N SER A 102 -2.73 8.07 19.29
CA SER A 102 -2.80 9.17 20.26
C SER A 102 -1.41 9.67 20.66
N ARG A 103 -0.47 8.76 20.98
CA ARG A 103 0.91 9.09 21.36
C ARG A 103 1.73 9.65 20.19
N ALA A 104 1.50 9.17 18.98
CA ALA A 104 2.15 9.72 17.80
C ALA A 104 1.67 11.15 17.49
N LEU A 105 0.38 11.45 17.68
CA LEU A 105 -0.16 12.81 17.53
C LEU A 105 0.36 13.75 18.64
N LEU A 106 0.35 13.31 19.90
CA LEU A 106 0.94 14.09 21.00
C LEU A 106 2.43 14.37 20.77
N ALA A 107 3.18 13.37 20.31
CA ALA A 107 4.60 13.56 19.97
C ALA A 107 4.77 14.57 18.84
N TRP A 108 3.88 14.54 17.85
CA TRP A 108 3.89 15.48 16.74
C TRP A 108 3.66 16.90 17.24
N ASP A 109 2.61 17.12 18.04
CA ASP A 109 2.26 18.43 18.59
C ASP A 109 3.37 19.01 19.47
N ILE A 110 4.03 18.20 20.30
CA ILE A 110 5.16 18.66 21.12
C ILE A 110 6.35 19.05 20.24
N ILE A 111 6.66 18.27 19.21
CA ILE A 111 7.80 18.52 18.32
C ILE A 111 7.53 19.74 17.42
N THR A 112 6.28 19.98 17.03
CA THR A 112 5.90 21.17 16.27
C THR A 112 5.61 22.38 17.15
N ASP A 113 5.60 22.23 18.49
CA ASP A 113 5.16 23.26 19.45
C ASP A 113 3.74 23.77 19.11
N GLY A 114 2.86 22.84 18.71
CA GLY A 114 1.49 23.12 18.24
C GLY A 114 1.41 23.92 16.93
N LYS A 115 2.53 24.07 16.21
CA LYS A 115 2.62 24.78 14.92
C LYS A 115 2.70 23.77 13.76
N THR A 116 3.14 24.24 12.59
CA THR A 116 3.20 23.46 11.37
C THR A 116 4.56 22.78 11.18
N ALA A 117 4.63 21.82 10.25
CA ALA A 117 5.87 21.13 9.85
C ALA A 117 6.91 22.03 9.16
N ALA A 118 6.67 23.35 9.07
CA ALA A 118 7.52 24.30 8.36
C ALA A 118 8.89 24.54 9.02
N PHE A 119 9.03 24.21 10.30
CA PHE A 119 10.29 24.36 11.04
C PHE A 119 11.06 23.05 11.23
N LEU A 120 10.46 21.93 10.81
CA LEU A 120 11.07 20.62 10.96
C LEU A 120 12.14 20.38 9.89
N GLN A 121 13.18 19.66 10.28
CA GLN A 121 14.28 19.24 9.42
C GLN A 121 14.14 17.74 9.09
N GLY A 122 15.06 17.22 8.29
CA GLY A 122 15.06 15.79 7.92
C GLY A 122 15.13 14.83 9.12
N ARG A 123 15.70 15.26 10.26
CA ARG A 123 15.86 14.42 11.46
C ARG A 123 14.52 14.10 12.13
N GLU A 124 13.60 15.05 12.17
CA GLU A 124 12.28 14.85 12.78
C GLU A 124 11.45 13.90 11.92
N PHE A 125 11.47 14.07 10.58
CA PHE A 125 10.78 13.14 9.68
C PHE A 125 11.37 11.72 9.73
N LEU A 126 12.69 11.60 9.94
CA LEU A 126 13.36 10.32 10.19
C LEU A 126 12.93 9.70 11.52
N ALA A 127 12.64 10.49 12.55
CA ALA A 127 12.12 9.95 13.81
C ALA A 127 10.68 9.43 13.66
N PHE A 128 9.83 10.11 12.89
CA PHE A 128 8.45 9.67 12.69
C PHE A 128 8.31 8.49 11.71
N GLU A 129 9.06 8.45 10.61
CA GLU A 129 8.93 7.44 9.54
C GLU A 129 7.47 7.14 9.17
N THR A 130 7.00 5.91 9.42
CA THR A 130 5.66 5.43 9.08
C THR A 130 4.56 6.05 9.93
N LEU A 131 4.90 6.68 11.07
CA LEU A 131 3.97 7.46 11.90
C LEU A 131 3.49 8.72 11.18
N LEU A 132 4.18 9.20 10.14
CA LEU A 132 3.68 10.29 9.30
C LEU A 132 2.34 9.94 8.62
N ASN A 133 1.90 8.68 8.63
CA ASN A 133 0.56 8.30 8.17
C ASN A 133 -0.58 8.79 9.07
N VAL A 134 -0.31 9.05 10.36
CA VAL A 134 -1.33 9.52 11.32
C VAL A 134 -1.30 11.03 11.50
N VAL A 135 -0.15 11.66 11.27
CA VAL A 135 0.02 13.13 11.29
C VAL A 135 -0.98 13.81 10.36
N PRO A 136 -1.59 14.96 10.73
CA PRO A 136 -2.51 15.72 9.87
C PRO A 136 -1.96 16.01 8.47
N GLU A 137 -2.85 16.04 7.48
CA GLU A 137 -2.46 16.30 6.08
C GLU A 137 -2.05 17.75 5.85
N GLU A 138 -2.70 18.64 6.58
CA GLU A 138 -2.50 20.08 6.62
C GLU A 138 -1.06 20.38 7.05
N ASP A 139 -0.58 19.73 8.11
CA ASP A 139 0.79 19.92 8.59
C ASP A 139 1.82 19.43 7.58
N LEU A 140 1.58 18.26 6.97
CA LEU A 140 2.45 17.71 5.94
C LEU A 140 2.50 18.57 4.68
N TYR A 141 1.46 19.34 4.40
CA TYR A 141 1.46 20.31 3.30
C TYR A 141 2.43 21.48 3.54
N TYR A 142 2.72 21.78 4.81
CA TYR A 142 3.61 22.86 5.22
C TYR A 142 5.08 22.44 5.40
N VAL A 143 5.43 21.17 5.16
CA VAL A 143 6.81 20.64 5.23
C VAL A 143 7.80 21.50 4.44
N ASN A 144 8.88 21.91 5.09
CA ASN A 144 9.87 22.81 4.50
C ASN A 144 10.86 22.12 3.56
N PHE A 145 10.47 22.01 2.29
CA PHE A 145 11.35 21.48 1.25
C PHE A 145 12.52 22.42 0.88
N GLY A 146 12.52 23.67 1.36
CA GLY A 146 13.68 24.56 1.23
C GLY A 146 14.89 24.10 2.06
N ASP A 147 14.67 23.29 3.11
CA ASP A 147 15.76 22.63 3.82
C ASP A 147 16.23 21.38 3.02
N PRO A 148 17.50 21.34 2.59
CA PRO A 148 18.02 20.21 1.80
C PRO A 148 17.93 18.86 2.52
N SER A 149 17.93 18.83 3.85
CA SER A 149 17.82 17.60 4.63
C SER A 149 16.44 16.95 4.48
N VAL A 150 15.38 17.76 4.34
CA VAL A 150 13.99 17.31 4.19
C VAL A 150 13.79 16.69 2.81
N LEU A 151 14.19 17.40 1.75
CA LEU A 151 14.12 16.85 0.39
C LEU A 151 14.97 15.58 0.27
N LYS A 152 16.19 15.59 0.81
CA LYS A 152 17.08 14.42 0.83
C LYS A 152 16.46 13.23 1.57
N TYR A 153 15.76 13.47 2.68
CA TYR A 153 15.07 12.42 3.41
C TYR A 153 14.03 11.74 2.53
N PHE A 154 13.03 12.48 2.04
CA PHE A 154 11.92 11.91 1.27
C PHE A 154 12.30 11.41 -0.13
N SER A 155 13.36 11.95 -0.74
CA SER A 155 13.85 11.48 -2.05
C SER A 155 14.63 10.17 -1.99
N LYS A 156 15.43 9.96 -0.92
CA LYS A 156 16.35 8.83 -0.81
C LYS A 156 15.84 7.70 0.07
N HIS A 157 15.02 7.99 1.09
CA HIS A 157 14.55 6.99 2.04
C HIS A 157 13.16 6.50 1.64
N TYR A 158 13.00 5.19 1.57
CA TYR A 158 11.69 4.59 1.37
C TYR A 158 10.94 4.60 2.70
N VAL A 159 9.93 5.47 2.82
CA VAL A 159 9.04 5.54 3.99
C VAL A 159 7.68 4.94 3.61
N ASP A 160 7.19 3.92 4.30
CA ASP A 160 5.91 3.30 3.98
C ASP A 160 4.72 4.21 4.36
N LEU A 161 4.39 5.12 3.43
CA LEU A 161 3.31 6.10 3.56
C LEU A 161 2.19 5.79 2.58
N LYS A 162 0.96 5.99 3.04
CA LYS A 162 -0.26 5.96 2.24
C LYS A 162 -0.11 6.88 1.03
N LYS A 163 -0.68 6.47 -0.10
CA LYS A 163 -0.57 7.21 -1.38
C LYS A 163 -0.95 8.69 -1.26
N ARG A 164 -2.02 8.96 -0.51
CA ARG A 164 -2.52 10.32 -0.24
C ARG A 164 -1.46 11.20 0.43
N LYS A 165 -0.74 10.68 1.43
CA LYS A 165 0.32 11.39 2.16
C LYS A 165 1.50 11.78 1.26
N ILE A 166 1.90 10.89 0.35
CA ILE A 166 2.96 11.21 -0.63
C ILE A 166 2.48 12.29 -1.61
N GLY A 167 1.21 12.23 -2.03
CA GLY A 167 0.61 13.24 -2.89
C GLY A 167 0.63 14.63 -2.25
N ILE A 168 0.37 14.70 -0.93
CA ILE A 168 0.49 15.94 -0.16
C ILE A 168 1.94 16.42 -0.09
N LEU A 169 2.89 15.53 0.16
CA LEU A 169 4.32 15.88 0.15
C LEU A 169 4.76 16.39 -1.24
N ALA A 170 4.26 15.82 -2.33
CA ALA A 170 4.51 16.33 -3.68
C ALA A 170 3.85 17.71 -3.91
N ALA A 171 2.66 17.94 -3.36
CA ALA A 171 2.01 19.25 -3.40
C ALA A 171 2.77 20.30 -2.57
N ALA A 172 3.30 19.92 -1.42
CA ALA A 172 4.19 20.75 -0.60
C ALA A 172 5.50 21.09 -1.34
N TYR A 173 6.11 20.11 -2.02
CA TYR A 173 7.26 20.37 -2.88
C TYR A 173 6.95 21.39 -3.97
N ARG A 174 5.80 21.26 -4.65
CA ARG A 174 5.34 22.23 -5.67
C ARG A 174 5.08 23.62 -5.09
N ARG A 175 4.61 23.71 -3.85
CA ARG A 175 4.44 25.00 -3.16
C ARG A 175 5.78 25.72 -2.99
N TYR A 176 6.85 24.99 -2.69
CA TYR A 176 8.20 25.56 -2.51
C TYR A 176 8.93 25.87 -3.82
N TYR A 177 8.96 24.92 -4.75
CA TYR A 177 9.78 25.02 -5.98
C TYR A 177 8.97 25.40 -7.23
N GLY A 178 7.64 25.51 -7.11
CA GLY A 178 6.76 25.84 -8.22
C GLY A 178 6.43 24.65 -9.13
N ASN A 179 5.89 24.98 -10.32
CA ASN A 179 5.35 24.01 -11.27
C ASN A 179 6.28 23.74 -12.48
N SER A 180 7.58 23.97 -12.37
CA SER A 180 8.55 23.78 -13.47
C SER A 180 9.42 22.52 -13.36
N TRP A 181 9.26 21.74 -12.29
CA TRP A 181 10.08 20.57 -11.95
C TRP A 181 10.20 19.50 -13.07
N TYR A 182 9.22 19.42 -13.97
CA TYR A 182 9.21 18.43 -15.06
C TYR A 182 10.06 18.84 -16.27
N MET A 183 10.56 20.09 -16.30
CA MET A 183 11.36 20.61 -17.40
C MET A 183 12.80 20.09 -17.36
N SER A 184 13.35 19.90 -16.15
CA SER A 184 14.74 19.50 -15.95
C SER A 184 14.86 18.05 -15.49
N GLY A 185 15.68 17.27 -16.20
CA GLY A 185 16.00 15.91 -15.78
C GLY A 185 16.71 15.86 -14.43
N SER A 186 17.47 16.90 -14.07
CA SER A 186 18.16 17.00 -12.77
C SER A 186 17.16 17.14 -11.62
N GLU A 187 16.18 18.03 -11.77
CA GLU A 187 15.12 18.25 -10.77
C GLU A 187 14.30 16.98 -10.56
N ILE A 188 13.93 16.29 -11.65
CA ILE A 188 13.22 15.01 -11.56
C ILE A 188 14.06 13.94 -10.86
N ASN A 189 15.37 13.90 -11.13
CA ASN A 189 16.28 12.97 -10.46
C ASN A 189 16.36 13.22 -8.94
N GLU A 190 16.29 14.48 -8.52
CA GLU A 190 16.31 14.86 -7.10
C GLU A 190 15.02 14.45 -6.36
N LEU A 191 13.88 14.35 -7.04
CA LEU A 191 12.61 13.92 -6.42
C LEU A 191 12.67 12.49 -5.87
N GLY A 192 13.40 11.58 -6.52
CA GLY A 192 13.52 10.19 -6.08
C GLY A 192 12.15 9.52 -5.82
N TYR A 193 11.89 9.08 -4.59
CA TYR A 193 10.61 8.47 -4.22
C TYR A 193 9.40 9.43 -4.28
N LEU A 194 9.61 10.75 -4.18
CA LEU A 194 8.53 11.74 -4.26
C LEU A 194 7.93 11.84 -5.67
N LEU A 195 8.64 11.38 -6.70
CA LEU A 195 8.12 11.39 -8.08
C LEU A 195 6.76 10.69 -8.18
N CYS A 196 6.54 9.63 -7.39
CA CYS A 196 5.28 8.89 -7.35
C CYS A 196 4.17 9.58 -6.55
N GLY A 197 4.42 10.75 -5.95
CA GLY A 197 3.38 11.59 -5.36
C GLY A 197 2.67 12.46 -6.39
N PHE A 198 3.28 12.70 -7.55
CA PHE A 198 2.68 13.52 -8.61
C PHE A 198 1.59 12.75 -9.37
N PRO A 199 0.43 13.36 -9.64
CA PRO A 199 -0.62 12.70 -10.40
C PRO A 199 -0.15 12.39 -11.83
N SER A 200 -0.73 11.36 -12.45
CA SER A 200 -0.37 10.95 -13.82
C SER A 200 -0.42 12.10 -14.83
N ASN A 201 -1.43 12.98 -14.74
CA ASN A 201 -1.58 14.14 -15.63
C ASN A 201 -0.41 15.15 -15.51
N ASP A 202 0.24 15.21 -14.34
CA ASP A 202 1.42 16.06 -14.16
C ASP A 202 2.69 15.35 -14.66
N LEU A 203 2.78 14.02 -14.49
CA LEU A 203 3.88 13.21 -15.04
C LEU A 203 3.90 13.21 -16.58
N GLU A 204 2.73 13.31 -17.23
CA GLU A 204 2.59 13.42 -18.70
C GLU A 204 3.32 14.66 -19.28
N ARG A 205 3.60 15.67 -18.45
CA ARG A 205 4.30 16.88 -18.87
C ARG A 205 5.81 16.68 -19.05
N ILE A 206 6.36 15.58 -18.55
CA ILE A 206 7.78 15.25 -18.74
C ILE A 206 8.00 14.95 -20.22
N SER A 207 8.78 15.80 -20.90
CA SER A 207 9.07 15.57 -22.31
C SER A 207 9.88 14.27 -22.50
N PRO A 208 9.72 13.56 -23.63
CA PRO A 208 10.52 12.37 -23.95
C PRO A 208 12.04 12.61 -23.86
N VAL A 209 12.50 13.79 -24.31
CA VAL A 209 13.91 14.19 -24.27
C VAL A 209 14.39 14.37 -22.82
N THR A 210 13.56 14.96 -21.96
CA THR A 210 13.85 15.10 -20.53
C THR A 210 13.84 13.73 -19.85
N PHE A 211 12.90 12.85 -20.20
CA PHE A 211 12.80 11.49 -19.66
C PHE A 211 14.10 10.69 -19.88
N ARG A 212 14.74 10.85 -21.04
CA ARG A 212 16.02 10.18 -21.32
C ARG A 212 17.16 10.56 -20.36
N LYS A 213 17.07 11.74 -19.73
CA LYS A 213 18.04 12.24 -18.74
C LYS A 213 17.82 11.66 -17.34
N LEU A 214 16.73 10.92 -17.11
CA LEU A 214 16.41 10.32 -15.80
C LEU A 214 17.32 9.14 -15.49
N THR A 215 17.99 9.20 -14.34
CA THR A 215 18.96 8.21 -13.87
C THR A 215 18.29 6.89 -13.51
N PHE A 216 19.08 5.81 -13.48
CA PHE A 216 18.64 4.53 -12.95
C PHE A 216 18.14 4.64 -11.50
N ASP A 217 18.75 5.51 -10.69
CA ASP A 217 18.36 5.69 -9.28
C ASP A 217 16.88 6.11 -9.15
N VAL A 218 16.44 7.17 -9.84
CA VAL A 218 15.02 7.59 -9.79
C VAL A 218 14.09 6.55 -10.42
N LEU A 219 14.48 5.93 -11.55
CA LEU A 219 13.67 4.91 -12.21
C LEU A 219 13.56 3.61 -11.41
N SER A 220 14.50 3.33 -10.50
CA SER A 220 14.40 2.19 -9.59
C SER A 220 13.38 2.43 -8.46
N LYS A 221 13.12 3.70 -8.12
CA LYS A 221 12.24 4.15 -7.04
C LYS A 221 10.77 4.29 -7.45
N ILE A 222 10.46 4.20 -8.74
CA ILE A 222 9.08 4.26 -9.25
C ILE A 222 8.27 2.99 -8.92
N ASN A 223 8.84 2.00 -8.23
CA ASN A 223 8.09 0.84 -7.75
C ASN A 223 6.85 1.24 -6.92
N ARG A 224 6.92 2.40 -6.26
CA ARG A 224 5.88 3.04 -5.46
C ARG A 224 4.73 3.62 -6.28
N CYS A 225 4.99 3.98 -7.53
CA CYS A 225 3.99 4.56 -8.41
C CYS A 225 2.86 3.56 -8.65
N ASP A 226 1.65 4.07 -8.76
CA ASP A 226 0.50 3.28 -9.13
C ASP A 226 0.57 2.83 -10.60
N VAL A 227 -0.42 2.02 -11.00
CA VAL A 227 -0.45 1.45 -12.35
C VAL A 227 -0.61 2.53 -13.42
N LYS A 228 -1.36 3.61 -13.14
CA LYS A 228 -1.61 4.68 -14.10
C LYS A 228 -0.36 5.53 -14.29
N GLN A 229 0.28 5.95 -13.22
CA GLN A 229 1.56 6.67 -13.21
C GLN A 229 2.66 5.87 -13.92
N LYS A 230 2.80 4.57 -13.63
CA LYS A 230 3.77 3.72 -14.34
C LYS A 230 3.47 3.62 -15.82
N LYS A 231 2.19 3.52 -16.20
CA LYS A 231 1.78 3.50 -17.60
C LYS A 231 2.13 4.82 -18.30
N THR A 232 1.80 5.96 -17.69
CA THR A 232 2.20 7.28 -18.20
C THR A 232 3.71 7.37 -18.44
N LEU A 233 4.54 6.98 -17.47
CA LEU A 233 6.00 7.01 -17.62
C LEU A 233 6.49 6.02 -18.68
N TYR A 234 5.82 4.87 -18.82
CA TYR A 234 6.10 3.91 -19.88
C TYR A 234 5.75 4.49 -21.27
N ASP A 235 4.62 5.15 -21.42
CA ASP A 235 4.17 5.74 -22.68
C ASP A 235 5.17 6.82 -23.15
N ILE A 236 5.70 7.62 -22.22
CA ILE A 236 6.80 8.57 -22.48
C ILE A 236 8.08 7.82 -22.90
N ALA A 237 8.44 6.73 -22.20
CA ALA A 237 9.63 5.94 -22.51
C ALA A 237 9.59 5.34 -23.92
N THR A 238 8.42 4.91 -24.37
CA THR A 238 8.22 4.33 -25.72
C THR A 238 8.17 5.36 -26.85
N HIS A 239 8.12 6.64 -26.52
CA HIS A 239 8.15 7.69 -27.53
C HIS A 239 9.47 7.64 -28.34
N PRO A 240 9.45 7.86 -29.67
CA PRO A 240 10.67 7.84 -30.50
C PRO A 240 11.80 8.75 -30.01
N ASP A 241 11.45 9.93 -29.48
CA ASP A 241 12.42 10.89 -28.93
C ASP A 241 12.99 10.50 -27.55
N ALA A 242 12.47 9.44 -26.91
CA ALA A 242 13.01 8.85 -25.69
C ALA A 242 13.83 7.59 -26.00
N TYR A 243 13.22 6.41 -25.89
CA TYR A 243 13.86 5.12 -26.18
C TYR A 243 13.21 4.38 -27.35
N GLY A 244 12.05 4.83 -27.84
CA GLY A 244 11.30 4.16 -28.89
C GLY A 244 10.69 2.83 -28.45
N GLU A 245 10.29 2.03 -29.43
CA GLU A 245 9.55 0.79 -29.21
C GLU A 245 10.37 -0.31 -28.50
N PRO A 246 9.76 -1.20 -27.69
CA PRO A 246 10.49 -2.19 -26.89
C PRO A 246 11.43 -3.14 -27.65
N TYR A 247 11.20 -3.39 -28.94
CA TYR A 247 12.05 -4.26 -29.75
C TYR A 247 13.40 -3.62 -30.13
N THR A 248 13.54 -2.30 -29.99
CA THR A 248 14.80 -1.59 -30.27
C THR A 248 15.71 -1.51 -29.05
N TRP A 249 15.17 -1.73 -27.85
CA TRP A 249 15.87 -1.56 -26.59
C TRP A 249 17.06 -2.52 -26.45
N SER A 250 18.19 -2.00 -25.99
CA SER A 250 19.35 -2.80 -25.61
C SER A 250 19.26 -3.23 -24.14
N SER A 251 20.26 -3.99 -23.68
CA SER A 251 20.41 -4.34 -22.27
C SER A 251 20.51 -3.10 -21.37
N HIS A 252 21.08 -2.00 -21.87
CA HIS A 252 21.18 -0.76 -21.12
C HIS A 252 19.81 -0.14 -20.86
N GLU A 253 18.95 -0.01 -21.87
CA GLU A 253 17.60 0.54 -21.71
C GLU A 253 16.72 -0.37 -20.84
N VAL A 254 16.75 -1.69 -21.07
CA VAL A 254 16.00 -2.66 -20.26
C VAL A 254 16.41 -2.60 -18.79
N GLY A 255 17.71 -2.55 -18.51
CA GLY A 255 18.22 -2.41 -17.15
C GLY A 255 17.81 -1.08 -16.51
N ARG A 256 17.90 0.02 -17.28
CA ARG A 256 17.58 1.38 -16.80
C ARG A 256 16.10 1.56 -16.49
N LEU A 257 15.20 1.09 -17.36
CA LEU A 257 13.75 1.20 -17.19
C LEU A 257 13.24 0.37 -16.01
N ASN A 258 13.97 -0.69 -15.64
CA ASN A 258 13.71 -1.51 -14.46
C ASN A 258 12.22 -1.85 -14.31
N THR A 259 11.52 -1.32 -13.29
CA THR A 259 10.12 -1.66 -13.03
C THR A 259 9.13 -1.23 -14.13
N LEU A 260 9.47 -0.24 -14.99
CA LEU A 260 8.65 0.11 -16.16
C LEU A 260 8.61 -1.02 -17.19
N PHE A 261 9.60 -1.91 -17.22
CA PHE A 261 9.58 -3.09 -18.08
C PHE A 261 8.34 -3.96 -17.84
N THR A 262 7.77 -3.94 -16.62
CA THR A 262 6.53 -4.66 -16.31
C THR A 262 5.31 -4.12 -17.08
N CYS A 263 5.39 -2.92 -17.66
CA CYS A 263 4.32 -2.30 -18.43
C CYS A 263 4.28 -2.76 -19.89
N ILE A 264 5.36 -3.34 -20.44
CA ILE A 264 5.44 -3.81 -21.84
C ILE A 264 4.25 -4.72 -22.16
N PRO A 265 3.45 -4.43 -23.21
CA PRO A 265 2.38 -5.31 -23.66
C PRO A 265 2.88 -6.72 -23.91
N LYS A 266 2.08 -7.73 -23.51
CA LYS A 266 2.48 -9.14 -23.56
C LYS A 266 2.99 -9.59 -24.95
N GLN A 267 2.35 -9.09 -26.00
CA GLN A 267 2.69 -9.37 -27.41
C GLN A 267 4.08 -8.88 -27.84
N TYR A 268 4.68 -7.91 -27.16
CA TYR A 268 6.00 -7.39 -27.51
C TYR A 268 7.15 -8.07 -26.74
N ILE A 269 6.85 -8.92 -25.76
CA ILE A 269 7.89 -9.57 -24.94
C ILE A 269 8.78 -10.48 -25.80
N SER A 270 8.19 -11.27 -26.69
CA SER A 270 8.92 -12.17 -27.59
C SER A 270 9.80 -11.45 -28.60
N SER A 271 9.50 -10.18 -28.91
CA SER A 271 10.29 -9.36 -29.84
C SER A 271 11.50 -8.66 -29.21
N ILE A 272 11.65 -8.73 -27.89
CA ILE A 272 12.80 -8.13 -27.20
C ILE A 272 14.07 -8.90 -27.53
N ARG A 273 15.12 -8.18 -27.91
CA ARG A 273 16.42 -8.73 -28.30
C ARG A 273 17.00 -9.61 -27.19
N LEU A 274 17.61 -10.74 -27.58
CA LEU A 274 18.15 -11.73 -26.65
C LEU A 274 19.20 -11.14 -25.71
N GLU A 275 20.01 -10.21 -26.20
CA GLU A 275 21.04 -9.51 -25.42
C GLU A 275 20.41 -8.67 -24.32
N ALA A 276 19.27 -8.04 -24.61
CA ALA A 276 18.58 -7.16 -23.68
C ALA A 276 17.93 -7.91 -22.51
N ILE A 277 17.52 -9.17 -22.73
CA ILE A 277 16.92 -10.03 -21.70
C ILE A 277 17.84 -10.27 -20.50
N THR A 278 19.15 -10.28 -20.73
CA THR A 278 20.15 -10.46 -19.66
C THR A 278 20.03 -9.41 -18.55
N ALA A 279 19.55 -8.20 -18.91
CA ALA A 279 19.41 -7.06 -18.01
C ALA A 279 18.10 -7.04 -17.21
N ILE A 280 17.17 -7.98 -17.46
CA ILE A 280 15.94 -8.07 -16.68
C ILE A 280 16.28 -8.42 -15.23
N SER A 281 15.96 -7.50 -14.32
CA SER A 281 16.28 -7.67 -12.91
C SER A 281 15.38 -8.73 -12.25
N PRO A 282 15.87 -9.39 -11.18
CA PRO A 282 15.05 -10.31 -10.39
C PRO A 282 13.76 -9.65 -9.85
N ASN A 283 13.82 -8.37 -9.51
CA ASN A 283 12.67 -7.63 -9.01
C ASN A 283 11.59 -7.44 -10.08
N VAL A 284 11.97 -7.09 -11.31
CA VAL A 284 11.04 -6.99 -12.45
C VAL A 284 10.33 -8.32 -12.68
N MET A 285 11.09 -9.42 -12.64
CA MET A 285 10.51 -10.76 -12.82
C MET A 285 9.61 -11.19 -11.68
N LYS A 286 9.77 -10.67 -10.45
CA LYS A 286 8.82 -10.88 -9.35
C LYS A 286 7.52 -10.10 -9.56
N GLN A 287 7.63 -8.86 -10.02
CA GLN A 287 6.50 -7.93 -10.14
C GLN A 287 5.68 -8.11 -11.43
N MET A 288 6.28 -8.67 -12.48
CA MET A 288 5.61 -8.89 -13.76
C MET A 288 4.35 -9.74 -13.59
N LYS A 289 3.27 -9.42 -14.31
CA LYS A 289 2.04 -10.22 -14.27
C LYS A 289 2.29 -11.64 -14.80
N GLN A 290 1.58 -12.62 -14.24
CA GLN A 290 1.80 -14.03 -14.53
C GLN A 290 1.51 -14.40 -16.00
N ASP A 291 0.50 -13.78 -16.62
CA ASP A 291 0.11 -13.96 -18.02
C ASP A 291 1.20 -13.53 -19.01
N LYS A 292 2.02 -12.55 -18.64
CA LYS A 292 3.14 -12.09 -19.46
C LYS A 292 4.29 -13.10 -19.54
N LEU A 293 4.44 -13.97 -18.55
CA LEU A 293 5.56 -14.91 -18.49
C LEU A 293 5.55 -15.94 -19.63
N GLU A 294 4.39 -16.21 -20.22
CA GLU A 294 4.23 -17.17 -21.32
C GLU A 294 4.77 -16.65 -22.65
N TYR A 295 4.99 -15.34 -22.76
CA TYR A 295 5.46 -14.70 -23.99
C TYR A 295 6.98 -14.65 -24.10
N PHE A 296 7.72 -15.12 -23.09
CA PHE A 296 9.15 -15.30 -23.22
C PHE A 296 9.47 -16.53 -24.07
N THR A 297 10.34 -16.38 -25.06
CA THR A 297 10.83 -17.51 -25.85
C THR A 297 11.80 -18.36 -25.02
N LYS A 298 11.97 -19.63 -25.41
CA LYS A 298 12.92 -20.54 -24.74
C LYS A 298 14.34 -19.96 -24.73
N GLU A 299 14.76 -19.35 -25.82
CA GLU A 299 16.08 -18.72 -25.96
C GLU A 299 16.24 -17.52 -25.02
N GLN A 300 15.21 -16.67 -24.91
CA GLN A 300 15.19 -15.55 -23.96
C GLN A 300 15.35 -16.06 -22.51
N VAL A 301 14.58 -17.09 -22.12
CA VAL A 301 14.65 -17.67 -20.77
C VAL A 301 16.04 -18.25 -20.47
N LEU A 302 16.70 -18.87 -21.45
CA LEU A 302 18.07 -19.39 -21.29
C LEU A 302 19.11 -18.27 -21.12
N LYS A 303 18.90 -17.10 -21.74
CA LYS A 303 19.78 -15.94 -21.63
C LYS A 303 19.54 -15.08 -20.39
N MET A 304 18.43 -15.26 -19.69
CA MET A 304 18.20 -14.58 -18.41
C MET A 304 19.32 -14.89 -17.41
N ASN A 305 19.68 -13.91 -16.58
CA ASN A 305 20.59 -14.17 -15.47
C ASN A 305 20.03 -15.25 -14.52
N MET A 306 20.92 -15.97 -13.82
CA MET A 306 20.55 -17.15 -13.03
C MET A 306 19.45 -16.86 -11.99
N LYS A 307 19.52 -15.71 -11.31
CA LYS A 307 18.55 -15.32 -10.28
C LYS A 307 17.17 -15.03 -10.88
N THR A 308 17.12 -14.27 -11.97
CA THR A 308 15.90 -13.96 -12.73
C THR A 308 15.29 -15.22 -13.32
N ARG A 309 16.09 -16.08 -13.94
CA ARG A 309 15.65 -17.36 -14.51
C ARG A 309 15.03 -18.27 -13.44
N ARG A 310 15.64 -18.36 -12.26
CA ARG A 310 15.09 -19.15 -11.14
C ARG A 310 13.71 -18.65 -10.73
N ILE A 311 13.53 -17.33 -10.61
CA ILE A 311 12.22 -16.73 -10.27
C ILE A 311 11.20 -17.03 -11.36
N TYR A 312 11.57 -16.87 -12.63
CA TYR A 312 10.71 -17.21 -13.77
C TYR A 312 10.22 -18.67 -13.70
N ILE A 313 11.15 -19.63 -13.56
CA ILE A 313 10.82 -21.06 -13.52
C ILE A 313 9.87 -21.37 -12.36
N LEU A 314 10.17 -20.89 -11.15
CA LEU A 314 9.31 -21.11 -9.98
C LEU A 314 7.90 -20.57 -10.21
N ARG A 315 7.78 -19.39 -10.82
CA ARG A 315 6.47 -18.79 -11.10
C ARG A 315 5.69 -19.55 -12.16
N ILE A 316 6.34 -20.06 -13.21
CA ILE A 316 5.67 -20.92 -14.21
C ILE A 316 5.23 -22.25 -13.59
N GLN A 317 6.06 -22.87 -12.76
CA GLN A 317 5.72 -24.12 -12.06
C GLN A 317 4.52 -23.95 -11.12
N LEU A 318 4.50 -22.87 -10.33
CA LEU A 318 3.39 -22.54 -9.44
C LEU A 318 2.08 -22.32 -10.19
N LYS A 319 2.12 -21.71 -11.39
CA LYS A 319 0.93 -21.56 -12.24
C LYS A 319 0.40 -22.94 -12.66
N ASN A 320 1.28 -23.79 -13.18
CA ASN A 320 0.89 -25.11 -13.68
C ASN A 320 0.36 -26.02 -12.55
N SER A 321 0.89 -25.91 -11.32
CA SER A 321 0.37 -26.66 -10.17
C SER A 321 -0.99 -26.14 -9.69
N LEU A 322 -1.22 -24.84 -9.71
CA LEU A 322 -2.52 -24.26 -9.42
C LEU A 322 -3.57 -24.67 -10.47
N ASP A 323 -3.23 -24.59 -11.76
CA ASP A 323 -4.13 -24.96 -12.85
C ASP A 323 -4.53 -26.45 -12.76
N THR A 324 -3.56 -27.34 -12.50
CA THR A 324 -3.84 -28.78 -12.29
C THR A 324 -4.72 -29.03 -11.06
N SER A 325 -4.51 -28.31 -9.96
CA SER A 325 -5.37 -28.40 -8.77
C SER A 325 -6.80 -27.92 -9.01
N GLN A 326 -6.99 -26.86 -9.82
CA GLN A 326 -8.30 -26.35 -10.19
C GLN A 326 -9.03 -27.30 -11.15
N ILE A 327 -8.31 -27.91 -12.09
CA ILE A 327 -8.84 -28.96 -12.97
C ILE A 327 -9.27 -30.18 -12.14
N ALA A 328 -8.45 -30.61 -11.20
CA ALA A 328 -8.79 -31.72 -10.30
C ALA A 328 -10.06 -31.41 -9.48
N LYS A 329 -10.17 -30.22 -8.89
CA LYS A 329 -11.37 -29.79 -8.14
C LYS A 329 -12.64 -29.75 -9.01
N LYS A 330 -12.55 -29.21 -10.23
CA LYS A 330 -13.68 -29.24 -11.20
C LYS A 330 -14.04 -30.66 -11.66
N GLY A 331 -13.08 -31.59 -11.64
CA GLY A 331 -13.31 -33.01 -11.89
C GLY A 331 -14.17 -33.67 -10.80
N PHE A 332 -14.01 -33.27 -9.54
CA PHE A 332 -14.81 -33.79 -8.42
C PHE A 332 -16.23 -33.20 -8.34
N GLU A 333 -16.45 -31.98 -8.84
CA GLU A 333 -17.78 -31.35 -8.87
C GLU A 333 -18.76 -31.96 -9.90
N LYS A 334 -18.30 -32.90 -10.74
CA LYS A 334 -19.13 -33.58 -11.75
C LYS A 334 -19.59 -34.99 -11.38
N ILE A 335 -19.35 -35.47 -10.17
CA ILE A 335 -20.00 -36.71 -9.71
C ILE A 335 -21.43 -36.33 -9.28
N LYS A 336 -22.40 -36.51 -10.20
CA LYS A 336 -23.82 -36.31 -9.90
C LYS A 336 -24.18 -37.11 -8.63
N PRO A 337 -24.77 -36.50 -7.60
CA PRO A 337 -25.11 -37.17 -6.34
C PRO A 337 -26.00 -38.39 -6.55
N ASN A 338 -26.78 -38.41 -7.65
CA ASN A 338 -27.60 -39.56 -8.02
C ASN A 338 -26.79 -40.84 -8.25
N ILE A 339 -25.55 -40.78 -8.75
CA ILE A 339 -24.74 -41.99 -9.00
C ILE A 339 -24.27 -42.61 -7.68
N ILE A 340 -23.89 -41.78 -6.71
CA ILE A 340 -23.49 -42.25 -5.37
C ILE A 340 -24.70 -42.83 -4.64
N ILE A 341 -25.88 -42.23 -4.80
CA ILE A 341 -27.14 -42.75 -4.22
C ILE A 341 -27.51 -44.09 -4.85
N TYR A 342 -27.44 -44.24 -6.18
CA TYR A 342 -27.70 -45.53 -6.84
C TYR A 342 -26.69 -46.61 -6.41
N PHE A 343 -25.42 -46.26 -6.23
CA PHE A 343 -24.39 -47.21 -5.77
C PHE A 343 -24.60 -47.63 -4.31
N MET A 344 -25.02 -46.69 -3.44
CA MET A 344 -25.37 -46.98 -2.05
C MET A 344 -26.67 -47.79 -1.92
N ILE A 345 -27.66 -47.54 -2.77
CA ILE A 345 -28.90 -48.34 -2.83
C ILE A 345 -28.59 -49.76 -3.33
N TYR A 346 -27.71 -49.91 -4.32
CA TYR A 346 -27.30 -51.22 -4.83
C TYR A 346 -26.50 -52.02 -3.78
N LEU A 347 -25.61 -51.36 -3.03
CA LEU A 347 -24.91 -51.98 -1.90
C LEU A 347 -25.86 -52.38 -0.75
N LEU A 348 -26.87 -51.55 -0.44
CA LEU A 348 -27.89 -51.87 0.55
C LEU A 348 -28.78 -53.06 0.14
N LEU A 349 -29.14 -53.15 -1.14
CA LEU A 349 -29.93 -54.27 -1.68
C LEU A 349 -29.15 -55.59 -1.63
N ILE A 350 -27.84 -55.58 -1.91
CA ILE A 350 -27.00 -56.79 -1.81
C ILE A 350 -26.86 -57.27 -0.36
N THR A 351 -26.90 -56.38 0.62
CA THR A 351 -26.81 -56.75 2.04
C THR A 351 -28.12 -57.21 2.69
N ILE A 352 -29.25 -57.14 1.98
CA ILE A 352 -30.57 -57.57 2.49
C ILE A 352 -30.93 -59.00 2.04
N ASP A 353 -30.22 -59.56 1.06
CA ASP A 353 -30.38 -60.96 0.61
C ASP A 353 -29.36 -61.94 1.24
N VAL A 354 -28.82 -61.62 2.43
CA VAL A 354 -28.09 -62.53 3.33
C VAL A 354 -28.68 -62.41 4.71
#